data_AF-A0A804U7F6-F1
#
_entry.id   AF-A0A804U7F6-F1
#
_cell.length_a   1.000
_cell.length_b   1.000
_cell.length_c   1.000
_cell.angle_alpha   90.00
_cell.angle_beta   90.00
_cell.angle_gamma   90.00
#
_symmetry.space_group_name_H-M   'P 1'
#
loop_
_entity.id
_entity.type
_entity.pdbx_description
1 polymer ?
#
loop_
_entity_poly.entity_id
_entity_poly.type
_entity_poly.pdbx_seq_one_letter_code
_entity_poly.pdbx_strand_id
1 'polypeptide(L)'
;MLSVCGPAAAEPAAVRKPEFRLLIGVLTHTDLYERRHLLRMVYGLQLASPGGLAVHMDVRFVFCRLYKDDQLVLVPLEILAHGDVIVLDGCEENLNDGKTYTFLSAVAALYADEP
;
A
#
# COMPACT_ATOMS: atom_id res chain seq x y z
N MET A 1 -25.12 2.32 50.63
CA MET A 1 -24.41 3.13 49.62
C MET A 1 -23.42 2.22 48.91
N LEU A 2 -23.76 1.72 47.73
CA LEU A 2 -22.87 0.92 46.88
C LEU A 2 -22.65 1.74 45.61
N SER A 3 -21.48 2.38 45.53
CA SER A 3 -21.06 3.12 44.34
C SER A 3 -20.49 2.14 43.32
N VAL A 4 -21.23 1.89 42.25
CA VAL A 4 -20.75 1.12 41.10
C VAL A 4 -19.91 2.06 40.24
N CYS A 5 -18.61 1.80 40.16
CA CYS A 5 -17.74 2.45 39.18
C CYS A 5 -18.00 1.79 37.82
N GLY A 6 -18.83 2.41 36.98
CA GLY A 6 -18.97 2.01 35.58
C GLY A 6 -17.66 2.29 34.82
N PRO A 7 -17.38 1.56 33.72
CA PRO A 7 -16.20 1.81 32.92
C PRO A 7 -16.30 3.24 32.38
N ALA A 8 -15.24 4.03 32.56
CA ALA A 8 -15.12 5.34 31.94
C ALA A 8 -15.31 5.15 30.43
N ALA A 9 -16.36 5.76 29.87
CA ALA A 9 -16.59 5.76 28.44
C ALA A 9 -15.30 6.26 27.77
N ALA A 10 -14.67 5.40 26.97
CA ALA A 10 -13.53 5.79 26.16
C ALA A 10 -13.99 6.92 25.24
N GLU A 11 -13.50 8.13 25.51
CA GLU A 11 -13.72 9.30 24.68
C GLU A 11 -13.30 8.93 23.25
N PRO A 12 -14.14 9.18 22.23
CA PRO A 12 -13.80 8.81 20.87
C PRO A 12 -12.51 9.54 20.52
N ALA A 13 -11.44 8.77 20.26
CA ALA A 13 -10.16 9.34 19.84
C ALA A 13 -10.44 10.27 18.67
N ALA A 14 -10.25 11.58 18.89
CA ALA A 14 -10.49 12.58 17.87
C ALA A 14 -9.71 12.17 16.61
N VAL A 15 -10.44 11.82 15.55
CA VAL A 15 -9.83 11.42 14.27
C VAL A 15 -9.09 12.63 13.74
N ARG A 16 -7.77 12.65 13.93
CA ARG A 16 -6.93 13.73 13.42
C ARG A 16 -6.94 13.65 11.90
N LYS A 17 -7.28 14.75 11.24
CA LYS A 17 -7.11 14.87 9.79
C LYS A 17 -5.62 14.63 9.46
N PRO A 18 -5.27 13.83 8.45
CA PRO A 18 -3.88 13.61 8.09
C PRO A 18 -3.23 14.95 7.71
N GLU A 19 -2.01 15.19 8.21
CA GLU A 19 -1.22 16.40 7.97
C GLU A 19 -0.69 16.42 6.54
N PHE A 20 -0.34 15.25 6.00
CA PHE A 20 0.09 15.06 4.61
C PHE A 20 -0.24 13.65 4.11
N ARG A 21 -0.09 13.47 2.80
CA ARG A 21 -0.19 12.16 2.12
C ARG A 21 1.19 11.71 1.70
N LEU A 22 1.49 10.43 1.88
CA LEU A 22 2.76 9.80 1.54
C LEU A 22 2.52 8.60 0.62
N LEU A 23 3.04 8.68 -0.60
CA LEU A 23 3.09 7.54 -1.52
C LEU A 23 4.42 6.79 -1.34
N ILE A 24 4.33 5.48 -1.13
CA ILE A 24 5.48 4.57 -1.05
C ILE A 24 5.40 3.58 -2.22
N GLY A 25 6.21 3.80 -3.25
CA GLY A 25 6.38 2.85 -4.34
C GLY A 25 7.41 1.77 -4.00
N VAL A 26 6.96 0.52 -3.87
CA VAL A 26 7.81 -0.64 -3.62
C VAL A 26 8.13 -1.32 -4.95
N LEU A 27 9.33 -1.06 -5.47
CA LEU A 27 9.84 -1.75 -6.66
C LEU A 27 10.26 -3.18 -6.27
N THR A 28 9.61 -4.19 -6.84
CA THR A 28 9.85 -5.60 -6.49
C THR A 28 9.63 -6.51 -7.68
N HIS A 29 10.13 -7.75 -7.61
CA HIS A 29 9.80 -8.81 -8.56
C HIS A 29 8.41 -9.40 -8.27
N THR A 30 7.76 -9.83 -9.35
CA THR A 30 6.48 -10.56 -9.36
C THR A 30 6.52 -11.86 -8.56
N ASP A 31 7.63 -12.60 -8.63
CA ASP A 31 7.81 -13.92 -7.99
C ASP A 31 7.92 -13.84 -6.45
N LEU A 32 8.04 -12.64 -5.86
CA LEU A 32 8.26 -12.44 -4.42
C LEU A 32 6.97 -12.21 -3.62
N TYR A 33 5.93 -13.02 -3.85
CA TYR A 33 4.63 -12.87 -3.20
C TYR A 33 4.72 -12.86 -1.66
N GLU A 34 5.39 -13.86 -1.08
CA GLU A 34 5.55 -13.97 0.37
C GLU A 34 6.23 -12.75 0.99
N ARG A 35 7.21 -12.17 0.28
CA ARG A 35 7.90 -10.96 0.74
C ARG A 35 6.98 -9.75 0.73
N ARG A 36 6.14 -9.60 -0.30
CA ARG A 36 5.12 -8.54 -0.35
C ARG A 36 4.10 -8.74 0.76
N HIS A 37 3.60 -9.95 0.94
CA HIS A 37 2.65 -10.28 2.00
C HIS A 37 3.21 -9.97 3.40
N LEU A 38 4.48 -10.31 3.66
CA LEU A 38 5.15 -9.92 4.90
C LEU A 38 5.16 -8.40 5.09
N LEU A 39 5.50 -7.62 4.07
CA LEU A 39 5.47 -6.16 4.15
C LEU A 39 4.05 -5.65 4.46
N ARG A 40 3.01 -6.23 3.86
CA ARG A 40 1.61 -5.90 4.16
C ARG A 40 1.27 -6.08 5.63
N MET A 41 1.72 -7.19 6.23
CA MET A 41 1.54 -7.39 7.66
C MET A 41 2.27 -6.34 8.48
N VAL A 42 3.52 -6.03 8.14
CA VAL A 42 4.35 -5.08 8.90
C VAL A 42 3.78 -3.67 8.87
N TYR A 43 3.47 -3.11 7.70
CA TYR A 43 2.89 -1.77 7.65
C TYR A 43 1.43 -1.77 8.13
N GLY A 44 0.70 -2.88 7.98
CA GLY A 44 -0.64 -3.04 8.53
C GLY A 44 -0.68 -2.85 10.05
N LEU A 45 0.34 -3.33 10.76
CA LEU A 45 0.48 -3.08 12.21
C LEU A 45 0.69 -1.58 12.52
N GLN A 46 1.38 -0.84 11.66
CA GLN A 46 1.60 0.60 11.82
C GLN A 46 0.31 1.40 11.55
N LEU A 47 -0.42 1.03 10.50
CA LEU A 47 -1.72 1.64 10.14
C LEU A 47 -2.78 1.38 11.24
N ALA A 48 -2.71 0.23 11.92
CA ALA A 48 -3.63 -0.16 13.00
C ALA A 48 -3.27 0.43 14.38
N SER A 49 -2.20 1.22 14.49
CA SER A 49 -1.74 1.75 15.78
C SER A 49 -2.80 2.64 16.45
N PRO A 50 -3.14 2.42 17.74
CA PRO A 50 -4.08 3.26 18.47
C PRO A 50 -3.66 4.74 18.45
N GLY A 51 -4.55 5.61 17.97
CA GLY A 51 -4.29 7.03 17.77
C GLY A 51 -4.20 7.45 16.29
N GLY A 52 -4.19 6.48 15.38
CA GLY A 52 -4.08 6.71 13.94
C GLY A 52 -2.72 7.28 13.54
N LEU A 53 -2.41 7.23 12.26
CA LEU A 53 -1.25 7.94 11.73
C LEU A 53 -1.63 9.40 11.47
N ALA A 54 -0.70 10.32 11.74
CA ALA A 54 -0.81 11.71 11.30
C ALA A 54 -0.72 11.86 9.77
N VAL A 55 -0.58 10.76 9.02
CA VAL A 55 -0.27 10.70 7.60
C VAL A 55 -1.18 9.69 6.91
N HIS A 56 -1.71 10.05 5.75
CA HIS A 56 -2.34 9.08 4.86
C HIS A 56 -1.26 8.39 4.02
N MET A 57 -1.08 7.08 4.18
CA MET A 57 -0.03 6.34 3.48
C MET A 57 -0.62 5.45 2.37
N ASP A 58 -0.18 5.69 1.15
CA ASP A 58 -0.49 4.87 -0.02
C ASP A 58 0.74 4.00 -0.34
N VAL A 59 0.70 2.70 -0.03
CA VAL A 59 1.77 1.77 -0.39
C VAL A 59 1.39 1.07 -1.69
N ARG A 60 2.29 1.06 -2.68
CA ARG A 60 2.03 0.43 -3.99
C ARG A 60 3.19 -0.46 -4.41
N PHE A 61 2.92 -1.74 -4.67
CA PHE A 61 3.87 -2.66 -5.27
C PHE A 61 3.88 -2.49 -6.79
N VAL A 62 5.06 -2.23 -7.34
CA VAL A 62 5.21 -1.88 -8.76
C VAL A 62 5.77 -3.07 -9.52
N PHE A 63 5.06 -3.47 -10.57
CA PHE A 63 5.49 -4.41 -11.59
C PHE A 63 5.59 -3.71 -12.94
N CYS A 64 6.40 -4.25 -13.82
CA CYS A 64 6.35 -4.03 -15.25
C CYS A 64 5.50 -5.14 -15.90
N ARG A 65 5.59 -5.30 -17.22
CA ARG A 65 4.82 -6.32 -17.95
C ARG A 65 5.01 -7.72 -17.37
N LEU A 66 3.90 -8.42 -17.17
CA LEU A 66 3.86 -9.81 -16.69
C LEU A 66 4.02 -10.77 -17.87
N TYR A 67 4.81 -11.84 -17.70
CA TYR A 67 5.11 -12.78 -18.78
C TYR A 67 4.77 -14.23 -18.49
N LYS A 68 4.84 -14.64 -17.22
CA LYS A 68 4.63 -16.04 -16.85
C LYS A 68 3.15 -16.32 -16.60
N ASP A 69 2.69 -17.51 -16.95
CA ASP A 69 1.28 -17.92 -16.81
C ASP A 69 0.78 -17.82 -15.35
N ASP A 70 1.63 -18.18 -14.39
CA ASP A 70 1.33 -18.05 -12.96
C ASP A 70 1.16 -16.59 -12.55
N GLN A 71 2.00 -15.67 -13.04
CA GLN A 71 1.90 -14.24 -12.78
C GLN A 71 0.62 -13.64 -13.36
N LEU A 72 0.23 -14.07 -14.56
CA LEU A 72 -1.01 -13.62 -15.23
C LEU A 72 -2.28 -14.06 -14.49
N VAL A 73 -2.19 -15.06 -13.61
CA VAL A 73 -3.30 -15.49 -12.74
C VAL A 73 -3.20 -14.88 -11.35
N LEU A 74 -2.01 -14.95 -10.72
CA LEU A 74 -1.82 -14.57 -9.32
C LEU A 74 -1.81 -13.06 -9.11
N VAL A 75 -1.24 -12.27 -10.03
CA VAL A 75 -1.18 -10.81 -9.87
C VAL A 75 -2.58 -10.17 -9.95
N PRO A 76 -3.48 -10.55 -10.89
CA PRO A 76 -4.86 -10.07 -10.85
C PRO A 76 -5.60 -10.43 -9.55
N LEU A 77 -5.37 -11.62 -9.00
CA LEU A 77 -5.93 -12.00 -7.70
C LEU A 77 -5.36 -11.13 -6.56
N GLU A 78 -4.07 -10.79 -6.61
CA GLU A 78 -3.42 -9.88 -5.66
C GLU A 78 -3.99 -8.46 -5.76
N ILE A 79 -4.20 -7.94 -6.98
CA ILE A 79 -4.85 -6.65 -7.23
C ILE A 79 -6.25 -6.62 -6.61
N LEU A 80 -7.04 -7.67 -6.84
CA LEU A 80 -8.40 -7.78 -6.28
C LEU A 80 -8.41 -7.89 -4.75
N ALA A 81 -7.43 -8.60 -4.18
CA ALA A 81 -7.37 -8.83 -2.74
C ALA A 81 -6.88 -7.61 -1.95
N HIS A 82 -5.96 -6.82 -2.51
CA HIS A 82 -5.25 -5.77 -1.77
C HIS A 82 -5.37 -4.37 -2.36
N GLY A 83 -5.65 -4.23 -3.66
CA GLY A 83 -5.78 -2.94 -4.34
C GLY A 83 -4.50 -2.12 -4.38
N ASP A 84 -3.34 -2.69 -4.05
CA ASP A 84 -2.08 -2.00 -3.81
C ASP A 84 -0.98 -2.35 -4.85
N VAL A 85 -1.38 -2.81 -6.03
CA VAL A 85 -0.47 -3.21 -7.10
C VAL A 85 -0.61 -2.27 -8.30
N ILE A 86 0.52 -1.82 -8.84
CA ILE A 86 0.62 -1.07 -10.09
C ILE A 86 1.37 -1.95 -11.10
N VAL A 87 0.78 -2.16 -12.28
CA VAL A 87 1.43 -2.83 -13.41
C VAL A 87 1.71 -1.78 -14.48
N LEU A 88 2.98 -1.63 -14.86
CA LEU A 88 3.46 -0.68 -15.84
C LEU A 88 3.67 -1.38 -17.19
N ASP A 89 2.94 -0.96 -18.21
CA ASP A 89 3.01 -1.58 -19.55
C ASP A 89 4.27 -1.18 -20.34
N GLY A 90 4.90 -0.06 -19.95
CA GLY A 90 6.02 0.58 -20.65
C GLY A 90 7.42 0.10 -20.26
N CYS A 91 7.54 -1.03 -19.56
CA CYS A 91 8.84 -1.61 -19.20
C CYS A 91 8.83 -3.13 -19.22
N GLU A 92 10.02 -3.70 -19.37
CA GLU A 92 10.30 -5.11 -19.14
C GLU A 92 10.44 -5.37 -17.64
N GLU A 93 9.95 -6.52 -17.15
CA GLU A 93 10.08 -6.89 -15.73
C GLU A 93 11.52 -7.28 -15.40
N ASN A 94 12.31 -6.25 -15.08
CA ASN A 94 13.68 -6.30 -14.61
C ASN A 94 13.83 -5.22 -13.51
N LEU A 95 14.60 -5.51 -12.46
CA LEU A 95 14.92 -4.52 -11.43
C LEU A 95 16.13 -3.65 -11.80
N ASN A 96 16.88 -4.01 -12.83
CA ASN A 96 18.13 -3.33 -13.19
C ASN A 96 17.93 -2.14 -14.15
N ASP A 97 16.85 -2.13 -14.95
CA ASP A 97 16.71 -1.17 -16.04
C ASP A 97 15.29 -0.59 -16.14
N GLY A 98 15.18 0.74 -16.06
CA GLY A 98 14.00 1.51 -16.44
C GLY A 98 12.84 1.55 -15.45
N LYS A 99 12.64 0.52 -14.61
CA LYS A 99 11.47 0.42 -13.72
C LYS A 99 11.24 1.65 -12.83
N THR A 100 12.31 2.18 -12.22
CA THR A 100 12.26 3.41 -11.41
C THR A 100 11.82 4.62 -12.23
N TYR A 101 12.40 4.80 -13.42
CA TYR A 101 12.07 5.91 -14.31
C TYR A 101 10.63 5.82 -14.81
N THR A 102 10.21 4.64 -15.29
CA THR A 102 8.85 4.40 -15.77
C THR A 102 7.84 4.63 -14.66
N PHE A 103 8.11 4.15 -13.44
CA PHE A 103 7.26 4.40 -12.27
C PHE A 103 7.13 5.90 -11.98
N LEU A 104 8.24 6.61 -11.82
CA LEU A 104 8.23 8.05 -11.50
C LEU A 104 7.64 8.92 -12.63
N SER A 105 7.71 8.45 -13.88
CA SER A 105 7.11 9.14 -15.02
C SER A 105 5.60 8.91 -15.10
N ALA A 106 5.13 7.72 -14.71
CA ALA A 106 3.70 7.38 -14.68
C ALA A 106 2.98 7.94 -13.44
N VAL A 107 3.67 8.04 -12.30
CA VAL A 107 3.05 8.34 -11.01
C VAL A 107 2.32 9.68 -10.98
N ALA A 108 2.86 10.71 -11.65
CA ALA A 108 2.23 12.03 -11.71
C ALA A 108 0.86 11.98 -12.40
N ALA A 109 0.72 11.15 -13.43
CA ALA A 109 -0.55 10.96 -14.12
C ALA A 109 -1.50 10.07 -13.31
N LEU A 110 -0.98 9.01 -12.67
CA LEU A 110 -1.78 8.08 -11.86
C LEU A 110 -2.45 8.75 -10.65
N TYR A 111 -1.87 9.84 -10.13
CA TYR A 111 -2.36 10.58 -8.96
C TYR A 111 -2.78 12.02 -9.30
N ALA A 112 -2.99 12.35 -10.57
CA ALA A 112 -3.29 13.73 -10.99
C ALA A 112 -4.60 14.29 -10.39
N ASP A 113 -5.59 13.43 -10.17
CA ASP A 113 -6.92 13.79 -9.65
C ASP A 113 -7.02 13.76 -8.12
N GLU A 114 -5.93 13.39 -7.45
CA GLU A 114 -5.88 13.23 -6.00
C GLU A 114 -5.17 14.43 -5.34
N PRO A 115 -5.87 15.25 -4.52
CA PRO A 115 -5.25 16.38 -3.80
C PRO A 115 -4.33 15.94 -2.65
#